data_AF-E3KRI6-F1
#
_entry.id   AF-E3KRI6-F1
#
_cell.length_a   1.000
_cell.length_b   1.000
_cell.length_c   1.000
_cell.angle_alpha   90.00
_cell.angle_beta   90.00
_cell.angle_gamma   90.00
#
_symmetry.space_group_name_H-M   'P 1'
#
loop_
_entity.id
_entity.type
_entity.pdbx_description
1 polymer ?
#
loop_
_entity_poly.entity_id
_entity_poly.type
_entity_poly.pdbx_seq_one_letter_code
_entity_poly.pdbx_strand_id
1 'polypeptide(L)'
;MDVQYLLSKAQKQVQAQLSNSMNRTISEGISTDKGLYGVLKGGVFLNDQFVTAERSEDEIKAAISVVARARLLAAVWKATNHFIIRGYKPCTQDGPNGALPDDDVFSYCSPDGIMMNVVQSHRGKLLQKFPSAHLLSPKYNLTTQYFVEQSWNCQDKYGSYNYDPYKGKALPANPDAECIVSLAVCDMTRKDIQKMAKKKGIVKACREVGGLPKI
;
A
#
# COMPACT_ATOMS: atom_id res chain seq x y z
N MET A 1 -13.77 -5.76 12.58
CA MET A 1 -13.91 -6.88 11.63
C MET A 1 -12.90 -7.92 12.08
N ASP A 2 -13.37 -9.10 12.50
CA ASP A 2 -12.58 -10.06 13.27
C ASP A 2 -11.65 -10.89 12.36
N VAL A 3 -10.39 -11.02 12.76
CA VAL A 3 -9.36 -11.82 12.07
C VAL A 3 -9.79 -13.29 12.03
N GLN A 4 -10.48 -13.79 13.06
CA GLN A 4 -11.02 -15.16 13.08
C GLN A 4 -12.06 -15.39 11.97
N TYR A 5 -12.87 -14.38 11.64
CA TYR A 5 -13.87 -14.51 10.58
C TYR A 5 -13.22 -14.61 9.19
N LEU A 6 -12.16 -13.85 8.94
CA LEU A 6 -11.43 -13.91 7.67
C LEU A 6 -10.68 -15.24 7.51
N LEU A 7 -10.04 -15.72 8.59
CA LEU A 7 -9.35 -17.01 8.61
C LEU A 7 -10.32 -18.18 8.38
N SER A 8 -11.48 -18.17 9.06
CA SER A 8 -12.48 -19.23 8.89
C SER A 8 -13.07 -19.27 7.48
N LYS A 9 -13.23 -18.11 6.82
CA LYS A 9 -13.70 -18.06 5.43
C LYS A 9 -12.65 -18.58 4.45
N ALA A 10 -11.37 -18.22 4.63
CA ALA A 10 -10.28 -18.74 3.82
C ALA A 10 -10.16 -20.27 3.98
N GLN A 11 -10.23 -20.77 5.22
CA GLN A 11 -10.22 -22.20 5.51
C GLN A 11 -11.35 -22.96 4.79
N LYS A 12 -12.57 -22.43 4.82
CA LYS A 12 -13.72 -23.02 4.11
C LYS A 12 -13.51 -23.08 2.60
N GLN A 13 -12.93 -22.04 2.01
CA GLN A 13 -12.67 -22.00 0.56
C GLN A 13 -11.60 -23.03 0.16
N VAL A 14 -10.52 -23.13 0.92
CA VAL A 14 -9.46 -24.13 0.70
C VAL A 14 -10.02 -25.54 0.85
N GLN A 15 -10.81 -25.81 1.88
CA GLN A 15 -11.46 -27.12 2.09
C GLN A 15 -12.41 -27.49 0.94
N ALA A 16 -13.18 -26.53 0.43
CA ALA A 16 -14.10 -26.76 -0.70
C ALA A 16 -13.34 -27.05 -2.00
N GLN A 17 -12.25 -26.32 -2.27
CA GLN A 17 -11.40 -26.56 -3.43
C GLN A 17 -10.70 -27.91 -3.35
N LEU A 18 -10.16 -28.27 -2.19
CA LEU A 18 -9.53 -29.56 -1.95
C LEU A 18 -10.52 -30.70 -2.15
N SER A 19 -11.73 -30.58 -1.59
CA SER A 19 -12.78 -31.60 -1.73
C SER A 19 -13.21 -31.78 -3.19
N ASN A 20 -13.40 -30.69 -3.93
CA ASN A 20 -13.74 -30.79 -5.36
C ASN A 20 -12.61 -31.40 -6.19
N SER A 21 -11.36 -31.07 -5.89
CA SER A 21 -10.19 -31.62 -6.57
C SER A 21 -9.99 -33.11 -6.27
N MET A 22 -10.15 -33.52 -5.01
CA MET A 22 -10.10 -34.93 -4.60
C MET A 22 -11.25 -35.73 -5.20
N ASN A 23 -12.48 -35.22 -5.14
CA ASN A 23 -13.64 -35.90 -5.73
C ASN A 23 -13.44 -36.12 -7.23
N ARG A 24 -12.90 -35.13 -7.93
CA ARG A 24 -12.57 -35.26 -9.35
C ARG A 24 -11.51 -36.34 -9.57
N THR A 25 -10.41 -36.31 -8.84
CA THR A 25 -9.32 -37.30 -8.94
C THR A 25 -9.80 -38.73 -8.64
N ILE A 26 -10.66 -38.92 -7.64
CA ILE A 26 -11.19 -40.24 -7.23
C ILE A 26 -12.24 -40.74 -8.24
N SER A 27 -13.02 -39.85 -8.83
CA SER A 27 -14.04 -40.21 -9.82
C SER A 27 -13.48 -40.55 -11.22
N GLU A 28 -12.22 -40.22 -11.47
CA GLU A 28 -11.52 -40.48 -12.73
C GLU A 28 -10.84 -41.85 -12.71
N GLY A 29 -10.61 -42.45 -13.88
CA GLY A 29 -9.95 -43.76 -13.97
C GLY A 29 -8.52 -43.72 -13.38
N ILE A 30 -8.16 -44.72 -12.57
CA ILE A 30 -6.89 -44.75 -11.79
C ILE A 30 -5.66 -44.50 -12.67
N SER A 31 -5.62 -45.06 -13.88
CA SER A 31 -4.49 -44.96 -14.81
C SER A 31 -4.51 -43.73 -15.72
N THR A 32 -5.49 -42.85 -15.58
CA THR A 32 -5.62 -41.65 -16.43
C THR A 32 -4.78 -40.50 -15.87
N ASP A 33 -4.38 -39.56 -16.73
CA ASP A 33 -3.65 -38.35 -16.32
C ASP A 33 -4.49 -37.42 -15.41
N LYS A 34 -5.82 -37.63 -15.31
CA LYS A 34 -6.72 -36.92 -14.40
C LYS A 34 -7.03 -37.68 -13.11
N GLY A 35 -6.69 -38.98 -13.07
CA GLY A 35 -6.86 -39.84 -11.91
C GLY A 35 -5.58 -39.96 -11.08
N LEU A 36 -5.53 -40.98 -10.22
CA LEU A 36 -4.44 -41.16 -9.25
C LEU A 36 -3.05 -41.27 -9.90
N TYR A 37 -2.95 -41.91 -11.07
CA TYR A 37 -1.71 -41.99 -11.84
C TYR A 37 -1.18 -40.61 -12.21
N GLY A 38 -2.01 -39.72 -12.77
CA GLY A 38 -1.59 -38.37 -13.13
C GLY A 38 -1.17 -37.52 -11.92
N VAL A 39 -1.83 -37.72 -10.78
CA VAL A 39 -1.47 -37.04 -9.53
C VAL A 39 -0.10 -37.51 -9.00
N LEU A 40 0.21 -38.80 -9.07
CA LEU A 40 1.45 -39.37 -8.52
C LEU A 40 2.63 -39.39 -9.51
N LYS A 41 2.35 -39.38 -10.81
CA LYS A 41 3.37 -39.50 -11.87
C LYS A 41 4.35 -38.32 -11.80
N GLY A 42 5.63 -38.62 -11.93
CA GLY A 42 6.69 -37.61 -11.98
C GLY A 42 6.92 -36.86 -10.66
N GLY A 43 6.36 -37.33 -9.54
CA GLY A 43 6.49 -36.65 -8.25
C GLY A 43 5.66 -35.36 -8.14
N VAL A 44 4.72 -35.13 -9.07
CA VAL A 44 3.84 -33.95 -9.13
C VAL A 44 3.04 -33.76 -7.83
N PHE A 45 2.59 -34.83 -7.19
CA PHE A 45 1.93 -34.76 -5.88
C PHE A 45 2.82 -34.10 -4.79
N LEU A 46 4.12 -34.36 -4.82
CA LEU A 46 5.06 -33.84 -3.81
C LEU A 46 5.75 -32.54 -4.26
N ASN A 47 5.87 -32.30 -5.57
CA ASN A 47 6.59 -31.15 -6.14
C ASN A 47 5.68 -30.03 -6.66
N ASP A 48 4.45 -30.33 -7.09
CA ASP A 48 3.57 -29.41 -7.84
C ASP A 48 2.20 -29.20 -7.17
N GLN A 49 1.76 -30.06 -6.23
CA GLN A 49 0.51 -29.80 -5.47
C GLN A 49 0.74 -28.98 -4.19
N PHE A 50 1.93 -29.08 -3.60
CA PHE A 50 2.42 -28.16 -2.56
C PHE A 50 3.41 -27.21 -3.24
N VAL A 51 2.85 -26.40 -4.13
CA VAL A 51 3.56 -25.50 -5.03
C VAL A 51 4.61 -24.69 -4.26
N THR A 52 5.72 -24.45 -4.95
CA THR A 52 6.79 -23.44 -4.77
C THR A 52 6.36 -21.99 -4.41
N ALA A 53 5.14 -21.78 -3.92
CA ALA A 53 4.55 -20.51 -3.49
C ALA A 53 3.58 -20.62 -2.29
N GLU A 54 3.52 -21.74 -1.55
CA GLU A 54 2.80 -21.75 -0.26
C GLU A 54 3.62 -20.98 0.79
N ARG A 55 3.23 -19.72 1.01
CA ARG A 55 3.76 -18.93 2.13
C ARG A 55 3.35 -19.60 3.43
N SER A 56 4.30 -19.74 4.37
CA SER A 56 3.98 -20.26 5.70
C SER A 56 2.93 -19.39 6.40
N GLU A 57 2.21 -19.95 7.37
CA GLU A 57 1.25 -19.17 8.17
C GLU A 57 1.91 -17.94 8.81
N ASP A 58 3.17 -18.08 9.23
CA ASP A 58 3.96 -16.98 9.80
C ASP A 58 4.31 -15.92 8.77
N GLU A 59 4.64 -16.30 7.54
CA GLU A 59 4.87 -15.36 6.43
C GLU A 59 3.58 -14.61 6.06
N ILE A 60 2.44 -15.30 6.06
CA ILE A 60 1.12 -14.69 5.81
C ILE A 60 0.79 -13.71 6.94
N LYS A 61 0.96 -14.10 8.21
CA LYS A 61 0.76 -13.23 9.37
C LYS A 61 1.66 -11.99 9.31
N ALA A 62 2.94 -12.17 8.99
CA ALA A 62 3.89 -11.09 8.86
C ALA A 62 3.48 -10.10 7.76
N ALA A 63 3.12 -10.61 6.58
CA ALA A 63 2.66 -9.79 5.46
C ALA A 63 1.37 -9.02 5.80
N ILE A 64 0.37 -9.69 6.38
CA ILE A 64 -0.88 -9.05 6.81
C ILE A 64 -0.62 -7.99 7.89
N SER A 65 0.30 -8.25 8.82
CA SER A 65 0.69 -7.31 9.87
C SER A 65 1.29 -6.03 9.29
N VAL A 66 2.17 -6.13 8.29
CA VAL A 66 2.73 -4.97 7.57
C VAL A 66 1.63 -4.18 6.87
N VAL A 67 0.75 -4.87 6.12
CA VAL A 67 -0.40 -4.25 5.44
C VAL A 67 -1.31 -3.53 6.43
N ALA A 68 -1.65 -4.17 7.55
CA ALA A 68 -2.52 -3.59 8.57
C ALA A 68 -1.90 -2.35 9.23
N ARG A 69 -0.60 -2.40 9.58
CA ARG A 69 0.14 -1.26 10.14
C ARG A 69 0.16 -0.08 9.18
N ALA A 70 0.52 -0.32 7.92
CA ALA A 70 0.56 0.72 6.89
C ALA A 70 -0.82 1.39 6.71
N ARG A 71 -1.88 0.59 6.61
CA ARG A 71 -3.25 1.10 6.49
C ARG A 71 -3.71 1.88 7.71
N LEU A 72 -3.38 1.39 8.91
CA LEU A 72 -3.72 2.08 10.16
C LEU A 72 -3.03 3.44 10.24
N LEU A 73 -1.72 3.50 9.97
CA LEU A 73 -0.98 4.76 9.94
C LEU A 73 -1.54 5.72 8.90
N ALA A 74 -1.84 5.22 7.70
CA ALA A 74 -2.46 6.02 6.65
C ALA A 74 -3.84 6.55 7.07
N ALA A 75 -4.66 5.74 7.77
CA ALA A 75 -5.96 6.16 8.28
C ALA A 75 -5.82 7.25 9.36
N VAL A 76 -4.88 7.10 10.30
CA VAL A 76 -4.58 8.13 11.31
C VAL A 76 -4.13 9.42 10.64
N TRP A 77 -3.23 9.33 9.66
CA TRP A 77 -2.77 10.48 8.89
C TRP A 77 -3.89 11.19 8.15
N LYS A 78 -4.79 10.46 7.49
CA LYS A 78 -6.00 11.05 6.89
C LYS A 78 -6.85 11.78 7.94
N ALA A 79 -7.18 11.11 9.04
CA ALA A 79 -8.00 11.68 10.11
C ALA A 79 -7.36 12.93 10.76
N THR A 80 -6.04 13.03 10.71
CA THR A 80 -5.28 14.16 11.26
C THR A 80 -4.83 15.16 10.18
N ASN A 81 -5.52 15.21 9.04
CA ASN A 81 -5.28 16.18 7.95
C ASN A 81 -3.89 16.09 7.30
N HIS A 82 -3.28 14.91 7.27
CA HIS A 82 -2.05 14.67 6.53
C HIS A 82 -2.34 14.32 5.07
N PHE A 83 -1.45 14.77 4.20
CA PHE A 83 -1.47 14.52 2.77
C PHE A 83 -0.05 14.57 2.21
N ILE A 84 0.12 14.15 0.97
CA ILE A 84 1.41 14.18 0.29
C ILE A 84 1.46 15.41 -0.59
N ILE A 85 2.60 16.10 -0.57
CA ILE A 85 2.95 17.10 -1.58
C ILE A 85 4.05 16.55 -2.47
N ARG A 86 3.80 16.55 -3.78
CA ARG A 86 4.72 16.08 -4.81
C ARG A 86 5.23 17.26 -5.63
N GLY A 87 6.54 17.36 -5.81
CA GLY A 87 7.17 18.35 -6.72
C GLY A 87 7.13 19.80 -6.25
N TYR A 88 6.97 20.05 -4.94
CA TYR A 88 6.97 21.43 -4.41
C TYR A 88 8.37 22.03 -4.25
N LYS A 89 9.35 21.21 -3.85
CA LYS A 89 10.76 21.59 -3.70
C LYS A 89 11.63 20.69 -4.59
N PRO A 90 12.77 21.19 -5.10
CA PRO A 90 13.71 20.39 -5.86
C PRO A 90 14.48 19.42 -4.94
N CYS A 91 14.91 18.29 -5.51
CA CYS A 91 15.76 17.29 -4.83
C CYS A 91 17.23 17.72 -4.79
N THR A 92 17.52 18.81 -4.09
CA THR A 92 18.87 19.41 -4.00
C THR A 92 19.29 19.68 -2.55
N GLN A 93 18.71 18.94 -1.62
CA GLN A 93 18.97 19.10 -0.18
C GLN A 93 20.00 18.05 0.28
N ASP A 94 20.50 18.19 1.50
CA ASP A 94 21.61 17.34 1.99
C ASP A 94 21.19 15.92 2.41
N GLY A 95 19.89 15.60 2.38
CA GLY A 95 19.39 14.27 2.70
C GLY A 95 19.54 13.27 1.54
N PRO A 96 19.17 11.99 1.77
CA PRO A 96 19.32 10.94 0.78
C PRO A 96 18.65 11.28 -0.56
N ASN A 97 19.40 11.15 -1.66
CA ASN A 97 18.96 11.49 -3.02
C ASN A 97 18.44 12.92 -3.18
N GLY A 98 18.88 13.87 -2.35
CA GLY A 98 18.43 15.26 -2.40
C GLY A 98 17.17 15.56 -1.56
N ALA A 99 16.71 14.59 -0.76
CA ALA A 99 15.58 14.76 0.16
C ALA A 99 15.94 15.69 1.33
N LEU A 100 14.93 16.20 2.05
CA LEU A 100 15.20 17.04 3.23
C LEU A 100 15.98 16.24 4.30
N PRO A 101 17.04 16.81 4.90
CA PRO A 101 17.95 16.09 5.80
C PRO A 101 17.45 15.95 7.25
N ASP A 102 16.29 16.51 7.58
CA ASP A 102 15.79 16.61 8.96
C ASP A 102 15.06 15.33 9.37
N ASP A 103 15.48 14.71 10.48
CA ASP A 103 14.91 13.47 11.04
C ASP A 103 13.44 13.60 11.45
N ASP A 104 12.98 14.84 11.66
CA ASP A 104 11.60 15.16 11.99
C ASP A 104 10.76 15.48 10.74
N VAL A 105 11.21 15.12 9.53
CA VAL A 105 10.40 15.29 8.33
C VAL A 105 10.20 13.97 7.58
N PHE A 106 9.00 13.79 7.02
CA PHE A 106 8.74 12.72 6.08
C PHE A 106 9.08 13.18 4.68
N SER A 107 10.35 13.02 4.28
CA SER A 107 10.83 13.41 2.95
C SER A 107 11.40 12.23 2.16
N TYR A 108 11.13 12.22 0.87
CA TYR A 108 11.70 11.27 -0.09
C TYR A 108 11.88 11.96 -1.45
N CYS A 109 12.94 11.61 -2.15
CA CYS A 109 13.20 12.04 -3.52
C CYS A 109 13.22 10.83 -4.44
N SER A 110 12.35 10.84 -5.44
CA SER A 110 12.32 9.77 -6.44
C SER A 110 13.54 9.81 -7.35
N PRO A 111 13.87 8.70 -8.04
CA PRO A 111 14.93 8.67 -9.04
C PRO A 111 14.75 9.71 -10.16
N ASP A 112 13.51 10.10 -10.46
CA ASP A 112 13.17 11.14 -11.44
C ASP A 112 13.41 12.58 -10.93
N GLY A 113 13.96 12.74 -9.73
CA GLY A 113 14.22 14.04 -9.11
C GLY A 113 12.98 14.74 -8.58
N ILE A 114 11.89 14.01 -8.32
CA ILE A 114 10.65 14.56 -7.77
C ILE A 114 10.60 14.35 -6.26
N MET A 115 10.62 15.44 -5.50
CA MET A 115 10.48 15.38 -4.05
C MET A 115 9.03 15.12 -3.66
N MET A 116 8.83 14.19 -2.75
CA MET A 116 7.55 13.89 -2.13
C MET A 116 7.67 13.96 -0.61
N ASN A 117 6.73 14.66 0.02
CA ASN A 117 6.71 14.81 1.47
C ASN A 117 5.33 14.51 2.02
N VAL A 118 5.27 13.78 3.14
CA VAL A 118 4.04 13.71 3.96
C VAL A 118 4.01 14.96 4.84
N VAL A 119 2.93 15.72 4.75
CA VAL A 119 2.75 17.01 5.41
C VAL A 119 1.35 17.08 6.03
N GLN A 120 1.15 18.00 6.97
CA GLN A 120 -0.12 18.18 7.65
C GLN A 120 -0.70 19.56 7.34
N SER A 121 -2.00 19.62 7.06
CA SER A 121 -2.74 20.87 7.08
C SER A 121 -3.25 21.15 8.49
N HIS A 122 -2.69 22.13 9.19
CA HIS A 122 -3.15 22.57 10.50
C HIS A 122 -3.57 24.04 10.46
N ARG A 123 -4.84 24.33 10.79
CA ARG A 123 -5.41 25.70 10.77
C ARG A 123 -5.13 26.44 9.45
N GLY A 124 -5.21 25.74 8.33
CA GLY A 124 -4.97 26.29 6.99
C GLY A 124 -3.49 26.53 6.63
N LYS A 125 -2.56 26.17 7.52
CA LYS A 125 -1.11 26.23 7.28
C LYS A 125 -0.55 24.84 7.01
N LEU A 126 0.58 24.82 6.31
CA LEU A 126 1.33 23.61 6.04
C LEU A 126 2.35 23.36 7.17
N LEU A 127 2.24 22.21 7.83
CA LEU A 127 3.23 21.71 8.78
C LEU A 127 4.02 20.58 8.13
N GLN A 128 5.35 20.67 8.19
CA GLN A 128 6.25 19.67 7.62
C GLN A 128 7.08 18.93 8.66
N LYS A 129 7.23 19.51 9.86
CA LYS A 129 8.00 18.94 10.97
C LYS A 129 7.09 18.15 11.91
N PHE A 130 7.52 16.94 12.24
CA PHE A 130 6.88 15.97 13.10
C PHE A 130 7.97 15.35 13.97
N PRO A 131 8.04 15.69 15.28
CA PRO A 131 9.05 15.17 16.23
C PRO A 131 9.13 13.64 16.37
N SER A 132 8.28 12.91 15.66
CA SER A 132 8.19 11.45 15.69
C SER A 132 8.41 10.84 14.31
N ALA A 133 8.81 11.63 13.31
CA ALA A 133 8.97 11.12 11.94
C ALA A 133 10.05 10.02 11.87
N HIS A 134 11.17 10.23 12.56
CA HIS A 134 12.26 9.26 12.70
C HIS A 134 11.83 7.91 13.28
N LEU A 135 10.67 7.83 13.98
CA LEU A 135 10.18 6.57 14.56
C LEU A 135 9.50 5.65 13.54
N LEU A 136 9.18 6.12 12.33
CA LEU A 136 8.43 5.33 11.35
C LEU A 136 9.14 4.03 10.97
N SER A 137 10.40 4.14 10.55
CA SER A 137 11.23 2.99 10.15
C SER A 137 11.54 2.05 11.33
N PRO A 138 12.13 2.49 12.46
CA PRO A 138 12.53 1.59 13.53
C PRO A 138 11.33 0.93 14.23
N LYS A 139 10.17 1.60 14.32
CA LYS A 139 9.01 1.06 15.03
C LYS A 139 8.11 0.18 14.17
N TYR A 140 7.95 0.51 12.89
CA TYR A 140 6.98 -0.16 12.03
C TYR A 140 7.59 -0.90 10.85
N ASN A 141 8.90 -0.76 10.62
CA ASN A 141 9.60 -1.27 9.43
C ASN A 141 8.93 -0.80 8.12
N LEU A 142 8.52 0.48 8.10
CA LEU A 142 7.92 1.15 6.97
C LEU A 142 8.72 2.41 6.67
N THR A 143 8.78 2.81 5.40
CA THR A 143 9.57 3.97 4.97
C THR A 143 8.68 5.09 4.44
N THR A 144 9.15 6.33 4.48
CA THR A 144 8.45 7.45 3.80
C THR A 144 8.21 7.14 2.33
N GLN A 145 9.22 6.57 1.65
CA GLN A 145 9.14 6.10 0.26
C GLN A 145 7.90 5.23 0.03
N TYR A 146 7.72 4.21 0.86
CA TYR A 146 6.59 3.28 0.73
C TYR A 146 5.24 4.02 0.73
N PHE A 147 5.03 4.97 1.66
CA PHE A 147 3.78 5.71 1.72
C PHE A 147 3.58 6.65 0.54
N VAL A 148 4.62 7.37 0.12
CA VAL A 148 4.49 8.38 -0.94
C VAL A 148 4.32 7.74 -2.32
N GLU A 149 5.08 6.69 -2.62
CA GLU A 149 5.01 5.99 -3.91
C GLU A 149 3.70 5.22 -4.05
N GLN A 150 3.29 4.44 -3.03
CA GLN A 150 2.02 3.72 -3.06
C GLN A 150 0.82 4.67 -3.26
N SER A 151 0.82 5.80 -2.56
CA SER A 151 -0.25 6.79 -2.69
C SER A 151 -0.26 7.46 -4.06
N TRP A 152 0.91 7.85 -4.57
CA TRP A 152 1.02 8.48 -5.89
C TRP A 152 0.62 7.50 -6.99
N ASN A 153 1.17 6.29 -7.00
CA ASN A 153 0.86 5.27 -8.00
C ASN A 153 -0.63 4.92 -8.00
N CYS A 154 -1.25 4.85 -6.82
CA CYS A 154 -2.68 4.62 -6.69
C CYS A 154 -3.49 5.79 -7.27
N GLN A 155 -3.16 7.03 -6.90
CA GLN A 155 -3.91 8.20 -7.34
C GLN A 155 -3.74 8.46 -8.85
N ASP A 156 -2.53 8.30 -9.38
CA ASP A 156 -2.22 8.50 -10.79
C ASP A 156 -2.97 7.47 -11.65
N LYS A 157 -2.95 6.19 -11.24
CA LYS A 157 -3.63 5.11 -11.95
C LYS A 157 -5.15 5.25 -11.98
N TYR A 158 -5.76 5.66 -10.86
CA TYR A 158 -7.22 5.66 -10.71
C TYR A 158 -7.86 7.05 -10.84
N GLY A 159 -7.06 8.12 -10.95
CA GLY A 159 -7.54 9.50 -11.07
C GLY A 159 -8.35 10.01 -9.88
N SER A 160 -8.35 9.29 -8.75
CA SER A 160 -9.16 9.59 -7.58
C SER A 160 -8.33 9.59 -6.30
N TYR A 161 -8.65 10.54 -5.43
CA TYR A 161 -8.20 10.50 -4.05
C TYR A 161 -8.80 9.30 -3.32
N ASN A 162 -8.01 8.69 -2.42
CA ASN A 162 -8.48 7.66 -1.50
C ASN A 162 -9.11 6.42 -2.16
N TYR A 163 -8.75 6.10 -3.41
CA TYR A 163 -9.18 4.85 -4.02
C TYR A 163 -8.73 3.67 -3.14
N ASP A 164 -9.67 2.76 -2.85
CA ASP A 164 -9.44 1.59 -2.00
C ASP A 164 -10.12 0.37 -2.64
N PRO A 165 -9.36 -0.50 -3.34
CA PRO A 165 -9.94 -1.68 -4.00
C PRO A 165 -10.37 -2.77 -3.01
N TYR A 166 -10.04 -2.61 -1.73
CA TYR A 166 -10.27 -3.59 -0.66
C TYR A 166 -11.44 -3.22 0.26
N LYS A 167 -12.15 -2.12 -0.01
CA LYS A 167 -13.34 -1.74 0.75
C LYS A 167 -14.37 -2.87 0.72
N GLY A 168 -14.67 -3.45 1.88
CA GLY A 168 -15.58 -4.60 2.03
C GLY A 168 -15.01 -5.94 1.56
N LYS A 169 -13.72 -6.03 1.27
CA LYS A 169 -13.02 -7.25 0.87
C LYS A 169 -11.91 -7.60 1.87
N ALA A 170 -11.37 -8.81 1.77
CA ALA A 170 -10.19 -9.20 2.54
C ALA A 170 -8.97 -8.37 2.11
N LEU A 171 -8.10 -8.05 3.08
CA LEU A 171 -6.81 -7.45 2.79
C LEU A 171 -5.89 -8.49 2.14
N PRO A 172 -5.06 -8.09 1.17
CA PRO A 172 -4.13 -9.01 0.55
C PRO A 172 -3.00 -9.33 1.54
N ALA A 173 -2.53 -10.58 1.54
CA ALA A 173 -1.31 -10.98 2.24
C ALA A 173 -0.06 -10.61 1.41
N ASN A 174 -0.02 -9.39 0.90
CA ASN A 174 1.06 -8.85 0.08
C ASN A 174 1.21 -7.34 0.37
N PRO A 175 2.32 -6.91 1.02
CA PRO A 175 2.59 -5.49 1.28
C PRO A 175 2.76 -4.64 0.02
N ASP A 176 3.15 -5.26 -1.10
CA ASP A 176 3.38 -4.59 -2.37
C ASP A 176 2.14 -4.56 -3.27
N ALA A 177 1.02 -5.09 -2.78
CA ALA A 177 -0.25 -5.00 -3.48
C ALA A 177 -0.60 -3.52 -3.74
N GLU A 178 -1.32 -3.25 -4.82
CA GLU A 178 -1.66 -1.88 -5.17
C GLU A 178 -2.53 -1.22 -4.10
N CYS A 179 -2.35 0.09 -3.90
CA CYS A 179 -3.22 0.91 -3.05
C CYS A 179 -3.37 0.40 -1.61
N ILE A 180 -2.36 -0.28 -1.04
CA ILE A 180 -2.34 -0.57 0.40
C ILE A 180 -2.38 0.74 1.18
N VAL A 181 -1.60 1.73 0.74
CA VAL A 181 -1.65 3.11 1.23
C VAL A 181 -2.20 3.98 0.11
N SER A 182 -3.15 4.84 0.45
CA SER A 182 -3.80 5.75 -0.49
C SER A 182 -4.06 7.09 0.19
N LEU A 183 -3.00 7.83 0.52
CA LEU A 183 -3.11 9.22 1.01
C LEU A 183 -3.40 10.16 -0.17
N ALA A 184 -4.06 11.28 0.10
CA ALA A 184 -4.26 12.29 -0.95
C ALA A 184 -2.92 12.91 -1.36
N VAL A 185 -2.64 12.99 -2.66
CA VAL A 185 -1.44 13.61 -3.23
C VAL A 185 -1.80 14.91 -3.94
N CYS A 186 -1.24 16.01 -3.45
CA CYS A 186 -1.24 17.28 -4.17
C CYS A 186 -0.02 17.34 -5.09
N ASP A 187 -0.25 17.16 -6.39
CA ASP A 187 0.80 17.21 -7.40
C ASP A 187 1.12 18.64 -7.82
N MET A 188 2.11 19.23 -7.13
CA MET A 188 2.58 20.58 -7.40
C MET A 188 3.52 20.67 -8.60
N THR A 189 3.72 19.59 -9.38
CA THR A 189 4.35 19.71 -10.71
C THR A 189 3.42 20.42 -11.71
N ARG A 190 2.12 20.45 -11.43
CA ARG A 190 1.13 21.17 -12.26
C ARG A 190 1.22 22.69 -12.08
N LYS A 191 1.31 23.41 -13.20
CA LYS A 191 1.51 24.88 -13.23
C LYS A 191 0.33 25.67 -12.67
N ASP A 192 -0.89 25.17 -12.79
CA ASP A 192 -2.11 25.79 -12.26
C ASP A 192 -2.10 25.81 -10.72
N ILE A 193 -1.73 24.71 -10.08
CA ILE A 193 -1.59 24.59 -8.62
C ILE A 193 -0.46 25.49 -8.13
N GLN A 194 0.70 25.50 -8.81
CA GLN A 194 1.82 26.40 -8.44
C GLN A 194 1.42 27.88 -8.49
N LYS A 195 0.72 28.30 -9.55
CA LYS A 195 0.24 29.69 -9.70
C LYS A 195 -0.73 30.05 -8.57
N MET A 196 -1.63 29.15 -8.19
CA MET A 196 -2.55 29.37 -7.08
C MET A 196 -1.81 29.40 -5.74
N ALA A 197 -0.82 28.53 -5.54
CA ALA A 197 -0.05 28.45 -4.30
C ALA A 197 0.69 29.75 -4.01
N LYS A 198 1.26 30.39 -5.04
CA LYS A 198 1.90 31.72 -4.92
C LYS A 198 0.94 32.82 -4.49
N LYS A 199 -0.34 32.71 -4.85
CA LYS A 199 -1.36 33.73 -4.54
C LYS A 199 -2.07 33.51 -3.21
N LYS A 200 -2.38 32.26 -2.88
CA LYS A 200 -3.30 31.90 -1.79
C LYS A 200 -2.69 30.95 -0.75
N GLY A 201 -1.46 30.51 -0.95
CA GLY A 201 -0.81 29.49 -0.13
C GLY A 201 -1.05 28.07 -0.64
N ILE A 202 -0.13 27.17 -0.28
CA ILE A 202 -0.06 25.79 -0.78
C ILE A 202 -1.32 24.99 -0.45
N VAL A 203 -1.73 24.98 0.83
CA VAL A 203 -2.90 24.19 1.29
C VAL A 203 -4.16 24.60 0.52
N LYS A 204 -4.36 25.90 0.33
CA LYS A 204 -5.53 26.43 -0.39
C LYS A 204 -5.48 26.07 -1.87
N ALA A 205 -4.31 26.14 -2.51
CA ALA A 205 -4.12 25.70 -3.89
C ALA A 205 -4.39 24.21 -4.08
N CYS A 206 -3.87 23.36 -3.19
CA CYS A 206 -4.12 21.92 -3.21
C CYS A 206 -5.61 21.58 -3.06
N ARG A 207 -6.35 22.32 -2.23
CA ARG A 207 -7.79 22.11 -2.03
C ARG A 207 -8.63 22.64 -3.19
N GLU A 208 -8.39 23.88 -3.64
CA GLU A 208 -9.22 24.54 -4.66
C GLU A 208 -8.94 24.05 -6.08
N VAL A 209 -7.67 23.78 -6.41
CA VAL A 209 -7.24 23.42 -7.77
C VAL A 209 -6.81 21.96 -7.85
N GLY A 210 -6.12 21.48 -6.82
CA GLY A 210 -5.74 20.07 -6.73
C GLY A 210 -6.95 19.17 -6.52
N GLY A 211 -8.00 19.64 -5.82
CA GLY A 211 -9.15 18.82 -5.44
C GLY A 211 -8.92 18.02 -4.16
N LEU A 212 -7.89 18.35 -3.38
CA LEU A 212 -7.57 17.69 -2.13
C LEU A 212 -8.79 17.68 -1.19
N PRO A 213 -9.19 16.52 -0.63
CA PRO A 213 -10.40 16.42 0.18
C PRO A 213 -10.41 17.43 1.33
N LYS A 214 -11.56 18.07 1.55
CA LYS A 214 -11.81 18.83 2.77
C LYS A 214 -12.07 17.81 3.88
N ILE A 215 -11.02 17.49 4.64
CA ILE A 215 -11.09 16.68 5.86
C ILE A 215 -11.35 17.61 7.04
#